data_AF-A0A425B1K4-F1
#
_entry.id   AF-A0A425B1K4-F1
#
_cell.length_a   1.000
_cell.length_b   1.000
_cell.length_c   1.000
_cell.angle_alpha   90.00
_cell.angle_beta   90.00
_cell.angle_gamma   90.00
#
_symmetry.space_group_name_H-M   'P 1'
#
loop_
_entity.id
_entity.type
_entity.pdbx_description
1 polymer ?
#
loop_
_entity_poly.entity_id
_entity_poly.type
_entity_poly.pdbx_seq_one_letter_code
_entity_poly.pdbx_strand_id
1 'polypeptide(L)'
;MTGFNDAAGVATSTDIKGKYVEKVEVKNGVVTATMLSSNVNNEIKGKKLSLWAKRQDGSVKWFCGQPVKRDDANAKDDVAAATDTDKIDTKLKKPFYPISFRTDEAGFPPARE
;
A
#
# COMPACT_ATOMS: atom_id res chain seq x y z
N MET A 1 20.35 9.84 0.41
CA MET A 1 19.03 10.39 0.76
C MET A 1 18.10 9.97 -0.35
N THR A 2 16.98 9.30 -0.05
CA THR A 2 15.69 9.47 -0.74
C THR A 2 14.84 8.20 -0.65
N GLY A 3 13.81 8.23 0.18
CA GLY A 3 12.76 7.22 0.23
C GLY A 3 11.41 7.80 0.65
N PHE A 4 11.31 9.10 0.85
CA PHE A 4 10.11 9.79 1.34
C PHE A 4 9.51 10.68 0.25
N ASN A 5 8.31 11.24 0.48
CA ASN A 5 7.56 12.04 -0.50
C ASN A 5 8.43 13.10 -1.21
N ASP A 6 9.09 14.00 -0.46
CA ASP A 6 9.91 15.09 -1.04
C ASP A 6 11.06 14.55 -1.89
N ALA A 7 11.63 13.44 -1.43
CA ALA A 7 12.72 12.74 -2.07
C ALA A 7 12.30 12.10 -3.41
N ALA A 8 11.03 11.76 -3.57
CA ALA A 8 10.44 11.30 -4.82
C ALA A 8 9.88 12.45 -5.68
N GLY A 9 9.99 13.71 -5.23
CA GLY A 9 9.44 14.87 -5.92
C GLY A 9 7.90 14.90 -5.93
N VAL A 10 7.25 14.23 -4.97
CA VAL A 10 5.79 14.25 -4.82
C VAL A 10 5.38 15.17 -3.67
N ALA A 11 4.12 15.60 -3.68
CA ALA A 11 3.57 16.45 -2.63
C ALA A 11 3.73 15.82 -1.24
N THR A 12 3.74 16.67 -0.21
CA THR A 12 3.83 16.22 1.18
C THR A 12 2.65 15.30 1.51
N SER A 13 2.83 14.39 2.46
CA SER A 13 1.85 13.32 2.70
C SER A 13 0.46 13.83 3.06
N THR A 14 0.38 14.97 3.76
CA THR A 14 -0.87 15.62 4.18
C THR A 14 -1.54 16.45 3.08
N ASP A 15 -0.84 16.73 1.99
CA ASP A 15 -1.39 17.40 0.81
C ASP A 15 -2.06 16.39 -0.13
N ILE A 16 -1.61 15.14 -0.12
CA ILE A 16 -2.22 14.04 -0.89
C ILE A 16 -3.39 13.46 -0.08
N LYS A 17 -4.54 14.12 -0.19
CA LYS A 17 -5.77 13.77 0.52
C LYS A 17 -6.99 13.81 -0.41
N GLY A 18 -8.09 13.22 0.04
CA GLY A 18 -9.34 13.20 -0.72
C GLY A 18 -10.54 12.91 0.15
N LYS A 19 -11.71 12.71 -0.48
CA LYS A 19 -12.99 12.50 0.23
C LYS A 19 -12.94 11.36 1.26
N TYR A 20 -12.12 10.33 1.04
CA TYR A 20 -12.00 9.15 1.90
C TYR A 20 -10.56 8.88 2.39
N VAL A 21 -9.59 9.66 1.92
CA VAL A 21 -8.15 9.44 2.18
C VAL A 21 -7.64 10.61 3.00
N GLU A 22 -7.07 10.30 4.15
CA GLU A 22 -6.50 11.28 5.08
C GLU A 22 -5.15 11.79 4.60
N LYS A 23 -4.26 10.86 4.20
CA LYS A 23 -2.92 11.15 3.73
C LYS A 23 -2.35 9.98 2.92
N VAL A 24 -1.33 10.28 2.11
CA VAL A 24 -0.56 9.27 1.38
C VAL A 24 0.93 9.45 1.64
N GLU A 25 1.54 8.43 2.22
CA GLU A 25 2.95 8.44 2.59
C GLU A 25 3.74 7.52 1.66
N VAL A 26 4.84 8.02 1.12
CA VAL A 26 5.84 7.22 0.41
C VAL A 26 6.97 6.92 1.38
N LYS A 27 7.32 5.65 1.51
CA LYS A 27 8.49 5.20 2.28
C LYS A 27 9.21 4.08 1.53
N ASN A 28 10.46 4.32 1.15
CA ASN A 28 11.32 3.39 0.42
C ASN A 28 10.63 2.79 -0.82
N GLY A 29 9.87 3.60 -1.55
CA GLY A 29 9.13 3.16 -2.74
C GLY A 29 7.88 2.31 -2.46
N VAL A 30 7.45 2.22 -1.20
CA VAL A 30 6.11 1.76 -0.82
C VAL A 30 5.22 2.99 -0.60
N VAL A 31 4.05 2.99 -1.22
CA VAL A 31 3.05 4.06 -1.09
C VAL A 31 1.94 3.56 -0.18
N THR A 32 1.71 4.23 0.94
CA THR A 32 0.70 3.83 1.93
C THR A 32 -0.35 4.92 2.07
N ALA A 33 -1.60 4.57 1.76
CA ALA A 33 -2.74 5.44 1.99
C ALA A 33 -3.36 5.15 3.35
N THR A 34 -3.69 6.22 4.09
CA THR A 34 -4.47 6.13 5.33
C THR A 34 -5.89 6.61 5.07
N MET A 35 -6.89 5.78 5.43
CA MET A 35 -8.30 6.14 5.28
C MET A 35 -8.73 7.10 6.39
N LEU A 36 -9.64 8.03 6.05
CA LEU A 36 -10.20 8.96 7.03
C LEU A 36 -10.90 8.23 8.19
N SER A 37 -11.00 8.91 9.33
CA SER A 37 -11.72 8.39 10.50
C SER A 37 -13.22 8.73 10.50
N SER A 38 -13.64 9.67 9.64
CA SER A 38 -15.01 10.14 9.48
C SER A 38 -15.50 10.00 8.04
N ASN A 39 -16.82 9.86 7.84
CA ASN A 39 -17.44 9.77 6.52
C ASN A 39 -16.93 8.63 5.62
N VAL A 40 -16.40 7.58 6.25
CA VAL A 40 -16.05 6.30 5.62
C VAL A 40 -16.76 5.16 6.34
N ASN A 41 -16.82 3.99 5.70
CA ASN A 41 -17.37 2.79 6.33
C ASN A 41 -16.60 2.44 7.63
N ASN A 42 -17.32 2.04 8.67
CA ASN A 42 -16.74 1.65 9.96
C ASN A 42 -15.61 0.61 9.85
N GLU A 43 -15.70 -0.31 8.90
CA GLU A 43 -14.72 -1.38 8.70
C GLU A 43 -13.37 -0.87 8.15
N ILE A 44 -13.33 0.32 7.56
CA ILE A 44 -12.12 0.91 6.95
C ILE A 44 -11.61 2.17 7.66
N LYS A 45 -12.24 2.61 8.75
CA LYS A 45 -11.84 3.81 9.50
C LYS A 45 -10.40 3.72 10.01
N GLY A 46 -9.56 4.69 9.66
CA GLY A 46 -8.15 4.74 10.06
C GLY A 46 -7.30 3.59 9.52
N LYS A 47 -7.86 2.75 8.64
CA LYS A 47 -7.17 1.60 8.09
C LYS A 47 -6.26 2.02 6.94
N LYS A 48 -5.30 1.17 6.60
CA LYS A 48 -4.24 1.45 5.63
C LYS A 48 -4.25 0.42 4.50
N LEU A 49 -3.78 0.88 3.34
CA LEU A 49 -3.55 0.10 2.14
C LEU A 49 -2.19 0.51 1.58
N SER A 50 -1.39 -0.45 1.13
CA SER A 50 -0.08 -0.16 0.51
C SER A 50 -0.05 -0.57 -0.95
N LEU A 51 0.64 0.22 -1.76
CA LEU A 51 1.06 -0.09 -3.12
C LEU A 51 2.58 -0.19 -3.14
N TRP A 52 3.11 -1.22 -3.79
CA TRP A 52 4.56 -1.41 -3.92
C TRP A 52 4.89 -2.06 -5.26
N ALA A 53 6.07 -1.77 -5.77
CA ALA A 53 6.57 -2.38 -7.00
C ALA A 53 7.67 -3.40 -6.72
N LYS A 54 7.76 -4.44 -7.55
CA LYS A 54 8.93 -5.33 -7.70
C LYS A 54 9.45 -5.24 -9.12
N ARG A 55 10.75 -5.43 -9.34
CA ARG A 55 11.32 -5.38 -10.70
C ARG A 55 11.08 -6.71 -11.41
N GLN A 56 10.72 -6.65 -12.69
CA GLN A 56 10.59 -7.83 -13.57
C GLN A 56 11.15 -7.50 -14.95
N ASP A 57 12.29 -8.10 -15.30
CA ASP A 57 12.87 -8.11 -16.65
C ASP A 57 12.87 -6.74 -17.38
N GLY A 58 13.40 -5.71 -16.70
CA GLY A 58 13.47 -4.35 -17.27
C GLY A 58 12.19 -3.52 -17.11
N SER A 59 11.14 -4.08 -16.54
CA SER A 59 9.89 -3.40 -16.14
C SER A 59 9.67 -3.48 -14.63
N VAL A 60 8.62 -2.83 -14.13
CA VAL A 60 8.18 -2.92 -12.73
C VAL A 60 6.75 -3.43 -12.67
N LYS A 61 6.51 -4.43 -11.82
CA LYS A 61 5.18 -4.95 -11.53
C LYS A 61 4.69 -4.35 -10.21
N TRP A 62 3.53 -3.70 -10.25
CA TRP A 62 2.90 -3.12 -9.07
C TRP A 62 1.97 -4.13 -8.39
N PHE A 63 1.95 -4.05 -7.07
CA PHE A 63 1.10 -4.80 -6.18
C PHE A 63 0.37 -3.81 -5.28
N CYS A 64 -0.83 -4.20 -4.86
CA CYS A 64 -1.67 -3.42 -3.98
C CYS A 64 -2.34 -4.36 -3.00
N GLY A 65 -2.28 -4.04 -1.71
CA GLY A 65 -2.84 -4.91 -0.68
C GLY A 65 -2.60 -4.40 0.74
N GLN A 66 -2.52 -5.34 1.68
CA GLN A 66 -2.31 -5.02 3.08
C GLN A 66 -1.07 -4.13 3.29
N PRO A 67 -1.03 -3.38 4.40
CA PRO A 67 0.10 -2.52 4.69
C PRO A 67 1.42 -3.31 4.70
N VAL A 68 2.40 -2.83 3.94
CA VAL A 68 3.75 -3.41 3.88
C VAL A 68 4.80 -2.34 4.16
N LYS A 69 6.01 -2.78 4.52
CA LYS A 69 7.18 -1.93 4.70
C LYS A 69 8.33 -2.49 3.87
N ARG A 70 9.19 -1.59 3.39
CA ARG A 70 10.46 -1.92 2.76
C ARG A 70 11.57 -1.26 3.56
N ASP A 71 12.58 -2.03 3.95
CA ASP A 71 13.63 -1.55 4.84
C ASP A 71 14.61 -0.62 4.11
N ASP A 72 14.89 -0.90 2.84
CA ASP A 72 15.79 -0.11 1.99
C ASP A 72 15.12 0.28 0.66
N ALA A 73 15.25 1.53 0.25
CA ALA A 73 14.78 2.02 -1.05
C ALA A 73 15.45 1.29 -2.24
N ASN A 74 16.65 0.75 -2.06
CA ASN A 74 17.39 0.00 -3.07
C ASN A 74 17.12 -1.51 -3.06
N ALA A 75 16.32 -2.01 -2.10
CA ALA A 75 15.95 -3.43 -2.06
C ALA A 75 15.12 -3.77 -3.31
N LYS A 76 15.54 -4.80 -4.05
CA LYS A 76 15.00 -5.08 -5.38
C LYS A 76 13.61 -5.69 -5.34
N ASP A 77 13.33 -6.59 -4.40
CA ASP A 77 12.12 -7.42 -4.44
C ASP A 77 11.42 -7.65 -3.09
N ASP A 78 12.04 -7.26 -1.99
CA ASP A 78 11.55 -7.61 -0.66
C ASP A 78 10.67 -6.50 -0.08
N VAL A 79 9.48 -6.91 0.35
CA VAL A 79 8.59 -6.12 1.22
C VAL A 79 8.07 -7.05 2.29
N ALA A 80 8.04 -6.57 3.53
CA ALA A 80 7.52 -7.30 4.68
C ALA A 80 6.14 -6.75 5.06
N ALA A 81 5.28 -7.61 5.59
CA ALA A 81 4.03 -7.16 6.18
C ALA A 81 4.32 -6.12 7.28
N ALA A 82 3.58 -5.01 7.28
CA ALA A 82 3.66 -4.08 8.38
C ALA A 82 3.10 -4.74 9.65
N THR A 83 3.77 -4.53 10.77
CA THR A 83 3.36 -5.02 12.09
C THR A 83 2.12 -4.32 12.65
N ASP A 84 1.63 -3.29 11.98
CA ASP A 84 0.54 -2.43 12.44
C ASP A 84 -0.81 -3.17 12.34
N THR A 85 -1.69 -2.96 13.32
CA THR A 85 -3.05 -3.56 13.35
C THR A 85 -4.05 -2.84 12.45
N ASP A 86 -3.64 -1.73 11.81
CA ASP A 86 -4.48 -0.89 10.94
C ASP A 86 -4.64 -1.46 9.53
N LYS A 87 -4.79 -2.77 9.39
CA LYS A 87 -5.01 -3.43 8.10
C LYS A 87 -6.50 -3.61 7.84
N ILE A 88 -6.94 -3.30 6.62
CA ILE A 88 -8.30 -3.63 6.18
C ILE A 88 -8.42 -5.16 6.09
N ASP A 89 -9.50 -5.70 6.68
CA ASP A 89 -9.77 -7.14 6.61
C ASP A 89 -10.15 -7.54 5.18
N THR A 90 -9.36 -8.43 4.58
CA THR A 90 -9.55 -8.95 3.22
C THR A 90 -10.55 -10.11 3.16
N LYS A 91 -11.00 -10.63 4.32
CA LYS A 91 -11.89 -11.80 4.44
C LYS A 91 -13.39 -11.45 4.50
N LEU A 92 -13.76 -10.17 4.40
CA LEU A 92 -15.16 -9.74 4.40
C LEU A 92 -15.91 -10.30 3.17
N LYS A 93 -17.11 -10.88 3.41
CA LYS A 93 -17.99 -11.51 2.39
C LYS A 93 -18.36 -10.60 1.20
N LYS A 94 -18.21 -9.28 1.35
CA LYS A 94 -18.19 -8.31 0.26
C LYS A 94 -16.79 -7.73 0.21
N PRO A 95 -15.96 -8.07 -0.79
CA PRO A 95 -14.61 -7.55 -0.83
C PRO A 95 -14.70 -6.03 -1.04
N PHE A 96 -14.18 -5.25 -0.09
CA PHE A 96 -13.93 -3.80 -0.26
C PHE A 96 -12.85 -3.50 -1.30
N TYR A 97 -12.25 -4.58 -1.81
CA TYR A 97 -11.21 -4.64 -2.79
C TYR A 97 -11.80 -5.12 -4.12
N PRO A 98 -11.44 -4.50 -5.25
CA PRO A 98 -11.48 -5.19 -6.52
C PRO A 98 -10.63 -6.48 -6.42
N ILE A 99 -11.03 -7.55 -7.10
CA ILE A 99 -10.34 -8.87 -7.05
C ILE A 99 -8.83 -8.76 -7.28
N SER A 100 -8.39 -7.77 -8.08
CA SER A 100 -6.99 -7.45 -8.37
C SER A 100 -6.13 -6.99 -7.17
N PHE A 101 -6.71 -6.81 -5.98
CA PHE A 101 -6.04 -6.30 -4.77
C PHE A 101 -5.80 -7.40 -3.70
N ARG A 102 -6.17 -8.66 -3.99
CA ARG A 102 -5.90 -9.78 -3.09
C ARG A 102 -4.48 -10.31 -3.34
N THR A 103 -3.49 -9.66 -2.73
CA THR A 103 -2.14 -10.21 -2.59
C THR A 103 -1.97 -10.64 -1.13
N ASP A 104 -2.70 -11.67 -0.72
CA ASP A 104 -2.70 -12.14 0.68
C ASP A 104 -1.48 -13.00 1.07
N GLU A 105 -0.50 -13.18 0.17
CA GLU A 105 0.81 -13.76 0.53
C GLU A 105 1.97 -12.97 -0.06
N ALA A 106 2.83 -12.46 0.82
CA ALA A 106 4.16 -12.00 0.45
C ALA A 106 4.98 -13.22 -0.01
N GLY A 107 4.99 -13.49 -1.31
CA GLY A 107 5.77 -14.59 -1.91
C GLY A 107 5.00 -15.53 -2.83
N PHE A 108 3.69 -15.39 -3.01
CA PHE A 108 2.98 -16.20 -3.99
C PHE A 108 2.97 -15.56 -5.39
N PRO A 109 3.27 -16.33 -6.46
CA PRO A 109 3.07 -15.84 -7.82
C PRO A 109 1.56 -15.58 -8.04
N PRO A 110 1.18 -14.48 -8.69
CA PRO A 110 -0.22 -14.25 -9.03
C PRO A 110 -0.70 -15.39 -9.92
N ALA A 111 -1.94 -15.84 -9.68
CA ALA A 111 -2.62 -16.79 -10.54
C ALA A 111 -2.44 -16.34 -11.99
N ARG A 112 -1.81 -17.21 -12.77
CA ARG A 112 -1.67 -17.12 -14.21
C ARG A 112 -3.08 -17.00 -14.80
N GLU A 113 -3.36 -15.90 -15.48
CA GLU A 113 -4.42 -15.87 -16.50
C GLU A 113 -4.04 -16.81 -17.65
#